data_AF-A0A963TYH8-F1
#
_entry.id   AF-A0A963TYH8-F1
#
_cell.length_a   1.000
_cell.length_b   1.000
_cell.length_c   1.000
_cell.angle_alpha   90.00
_cell.angle_beta   90.00
_cell.angle_gamma   90.00
#
_symmetry.space_group_name_H-M   'P 1'
#
loop_
_entity.id
_entity.type
_entity.pdbx_description
1 polymer ?
#
loop_
_entity_poly.entity_id
_entity_poly.type
_entity_poly.pdbx_seq_one_letter_code
_entity_poly.pdbx_strand_id
1 'polypeptide(L)'
;ISGNPHFAKSALSRYTQHDFIALVQAHGISFHEKTLGQLFCDNSAKDIIAMLLREMERSGAKLWLNASLESLEKTESGFALRVTVEGRTRALVCRNFVVACGGKSIPKMGATGFGYRIAQQFDHAVTETRPGLVPLTFGPETFAGSSILAGVACEARVSCAGTTFEEALLFTHRGLSGPAILQISSYWREGQSICVDLAPD
;
A
#
# COMPACT_ATOMS: atom_id res chain seq x y z
N ILE A 1 -0.27 -8.50 7.93
CA ILE A 1 -1.61 -8.33 8.56
C ILE A 1 -1.42 -7.61 9.88
N SER A 2 -2.35 -6.74 10.27
CA SER A 2 -2.24 -6.01 11.55
C SER A 2 -2.25 -7.00 12.72
N GLY A 3 -1.24 -6.93 13.60
CA GLY A 3 -1.23 -7.67 14.87
C GLY A 3 -2.25 -7.13 15.89
N ASN A 4 -2.87 -5.99 15.61
CA ASN A 4 -4.01 -5.46 16.35
C ASN A 4 -5.25 -5.41 15.42
N PRO A 5 -6.12 -6.43 15.44
CA PRO A 5 -7.27 -6.53 14.54
C PRO A 5 -8.27 -5.38 14.69
N HIS A 6 -8.34 -4.74 15.86
CA HIS A 6 -9.32 -3.68 16.14
C HIS A 6 -8.79 -2.27 15.88
N PHE A 7 -7.49 -2.10 15.60
CA PHE A 7 -6.84 -0.80 15.45
C PHE A 7 -7.54 0.11 14.43
N ALA A 8 -7.89 -0.44 13.25
CA ALA A 8 -8.47 0.33 12.16
C ALA A 8 -9.97 0.64 12.34
N LYS A 9 -10.66 -0.02 13.29
CA LYS A 9 -12.12 0.06 13.43
C LYS A 9 -12.60 1.51 13.62
N SER A 10 -11.95 2.26 14.50
CA SER A 10 -12.34 3.65 14.79
C SER A 10 -12.11 4.60 13.61
N ALA A 11 -11.09 4.37 12.79
CA ALA A 11 -10.80 5.23 11.65
C ALA A 11 -11.79 4.94 10.52
N LEU A 12 -11.98 3.66 10.18
CA LEU A 12 -12.89 3.21 9.13
C LEU A 12 -14.36 3.52 9.42
N SER A 13 -14.76 3.64 10.70
CA SER A 13 -16.12 4.05 11.06
C SER A 13 -16.36 5.55 10.98
N ARG A 14 -15.29 6.37 11.04
CA ARG A 14 -15.37 7.85 11.04
C ARG A 14 -15.20 8.46 9.66
N TYR A 15 -14.55 7.73 8.77
CA TYR A 15 -14.42 8.07 7.36
C TYR A 15 -14.55 6.78 6.56
N THR A 16 -15.74 6.55 6.05
CA THR A 16 -16.15 5.34 5.32
C THR A 16 -15.78 5.43 3.85
N GLN A 17 -15.91 4.32 3.14
CA GLN A 17 -15.81 4.31 1.67
C GLN A 17 -16.84 5.23 1.01
N HIS A 18 -18.04 5.38 1.59
CA HIS A 18 -19.08 6.24 1.03
C HIS A 18 -18.72 7.73 1.15
N ASP A 19 -18.00 8.12 2.19
CA ASP A 19 -17.50 9.49 2.33
C ASP A 19 -16.48 9.84 1.23
N PHE A 20 -15.60 8.89 0.89
CA PHE A 20 -14.66 9.08 -0.21
C PHE A 20 -15.36 9.06 -1.58
N ILE A 21 -16.31 8.15 -1.80
CA ILE A 21 -17.12 8.10 -3.03
C ILE A 21 -17.88 9.42 -3.23
N ALA A 22 -18.48 9.97 -2.16
CA ALA A 22 -19.17 11.26 -2.23
C ALA A 22 -18.23 12.40 -2.63
N LEU A 23 -16.98 12.41 -2.15
CA LEU A 23 -15.97 13.37 -2.56
C LEU A 23 -15.60 13.22 -4.06
N VAL A 24 -15.41 11.99 -4.52
CA VAL A 24 -15.13 11.68 -5.94
C VAL A 24 -16.28 12.16 -6.84
N GLN A 25 -17.53 11.90 -6.44
CA GLN A 25 -18.73 12.36 -7.15
C GLN A 25 -18.87 13.89 -7.12
N ALA A 26 -18.57 14.54 -5.99
CA ALA A 26 -18.61 16.00 -5.86
C ALA A 26 -17.59 16.71 -6.78
N HIS A 27 -16.50 16.03 -7.15
CA HIS A 27 -15.53 16.50 -8.13
C HIS A 27 -15.85 16.08 -9.58
N GLY A 28 -17.00 15.45 -9.81
CA GLY A 28 -17.45 15.03 -11.14
C GLY A 28 -16.63 13.90 -11.76
N ILE A 29 -15.98 13.08 -10.94
CA ILE A 29 -15.14 11.96 -11.42
C ILE A 29 -16.01 10.72 -11.57
N SER A 30 -16.14 10.22 -12.80
CA SER A 30 -16.84 8.97 -13.09
C SER A 30 -16.00 7.75 -12.69
N PHE A 31 -16.68 6.72 -12.19
CA PHE A 31 -16.07 5.47 -11.79
C PHE A 31 -17.07 4.32 -11.98
N HIS A 32 -16.56 3.11 -12.11
CA HIS A 32 -17.33 1.87 -12.16
C HIS A 32 -16.79 0.85 -11.17
N GLU A 33 -17.63 -0.12 -10.84
CA GLU A 33 -17.23 -1.33 -10.12
C GLU A 33 -16.74 -2.38 -11.12
N LYS A 34 -15.64 -3.06 -10.78
CA LYS A 34 -15.11 -4.17 -11.58
C LYS A 34 -15.55 -5.53 -11.02
N THR A 35 -14.84 -6.05 -10.04
CA THR A 35 -15.14 -7.30 -9.34
C THR A 35 -14.98 -7.08 -7.84
N LEU A 36 -15.72 -7.83 -7.02
CA LEU A 36 -15.57 -7.85 -5.57
C LEU A 36 -15.62 -6.45 -4.90
N GLY A 37 -16.45 -5.53 -5.39
CA GLY A 37 -16.56 -4.17 -4.83
C GLY A 37 -15.41 -3.23 -5.16
N GLN A 38 -14.49 -3.61 -6.06
CA GLN A 38 -13.36 -2.76 -6.45
C GLN A 38 -13.84 -1.64 -7.38
N LEU A 39 -13.67 -0.38 -6.95
CA LEU A 39 -14.03 0.80 -7.72
C LEU A 39 -12.83 1.38 -8.46
N PHE A 40 -13.00 1.67 -9.74
CA PHE A 40 -11.96 2.25 -10.60
C PHE A 40 -12.49 3.50 -11.30
N CYS A 41 -11.65 4.54 -11.40
CA CYS A 41 -11.95 5.70 -12.24
C CYS A 41 -12.06 5.26 -13.70
N ASP A 42 -13.02 5.82 -14.42
CA ASP A 42 -13.25 5.48 -15.83
C ASP A 42 -12.11 6.00 -16.73
N ASN A 43 -11.55 7.16 -16.37
CA ASN A 43 -10.55 7.85 -17.18
C ASN A 43 -9.12 7.61 -16.69
N SER A 44 -8.77 8.14 -15.50
CA SER A 44 -7.40 8.05 -15.02
C SER A 44 -7.27 8.17 -13.51
N ALA A 45 -6.28 7.48 -12.94
CA ALA A 45 -5.84 7.74 -11.56
C ALA A 45 -5.39 9.20 -11.33
N LYS A 46 -5.03 9.92 -12.40
CA LYS A 46 -4.70 11.36 -12.33
C LYS A 46 -5.86 12.22 -11.87
N ASP A 47 -7.11 11.77 -12.06
CA ASP A 47 -8.29 12.53 -11.64
C ASP A 47 -8.38 12.59 -10.11
N ILE A 48 -8.04 11.50 -9.42
CA ILE A 48 -7.94 11.47 -7.95
C ILE A 48 -6.81 12.37 -7.46
N ILE A 49 -5.67 12.37 -8.14
CA ILE A 49 -4.55 13.27 -7.79
C ILE A 49 -4.98 14.73 -7.93
N ALA A 50 -5.61 15.09 -9.05
CA ALA A 50 -6.10 16.44 -9.30
C ALA A 50 -7.16 16.87 -8.27
N MET A 51 -8.08 15.97 -7.92
CA MET A 51 -9.05 16.19 -6.85
C MET A 51 -8.38 16.53 -5.52
N LEU A 52 -7.41 15.71 -5.08
CA LEU A 52 -6.71 15.94 -3.80
C LEU A 52 -5.90 17.24 -3.81
N LEU A 53 -5.25 17.58 -4.92
CA LEU A 53 -4.53 18.85 -5.07
C LEU A 53 -5.48 20.05 -4.98
N ARG A 54 -6.68 19.97 -5.58
CA ARG A 54 -7.71 21.01 -5.45
C ARG A 54 -8.21 21.14 -4.01
N GLU A 55 -8.43 20.04 -3.31
CA GLU A 55 -8.83 20.09 -1.89
C GLU A 55 -7.74 20.70 -1.00
N MET A 56 -6.46 20.41 -1.28
CA MET A 56 -5.33 21.06 -0.61
C MET A 56 -5.30 22.58 -0.86
N GLU A 57 -5.52 23.01 -2.11
CA GLU A 57 -5.59 24.43 -2.45
C GLU A 57 -6.74 25.13 -1.72
N ARG A 58 -7.93 24.53 -1.72
CA ARG A 58 -9.12 25.04 -1.02
C ARG A 58 -8.92 25.18 0.49
N SER A 59 -8.15 24.28 1.10
CA SER A 59 -7.83 24.35 2.53
C SER A 59 -6.69 25.33 2.86
N GLY A 60 -6.04 25.93 1.85
CA GLY A 60 -4.85 26.75 2.02
C GLY A 60 -3.59 25.95 2.41
N ALA A 61 -3.58 24.64 2.18
CA ALA A 61 -2.40 23.81 2.45
C ALA A 61 -1.27 24.13 1.46
N LYS A 62 -0.03 24.18 1.95
CA LYS A 62 1.15 24.41 1.13
C LYS A 62 1.82 23.08 0.80
N LEU A 63 2.09 22.85 -0.48
CA LEU A 63 2.83 21.69 -0.97
C LEU A 63 4.24 22.10 -1.36
N TRP A 64 5.24 21.42 -0.81
CA TRP A 64 6.63 21.51 -1.28
C TRP A 64 7.05 20.15 -1.84
N LEU A 65 7.40 20.16 -3.12
CA LEU A 65 8.04 19.03 -3.81
C LEU A 65 9.55 19.23 -3.82
N ASN A 66 10.31 18.19 -4.18
CA ASN A 66 11.78 18.21 -4.12
C ASN A 66 12.28 18.71 -2.75
N ALA A 67 11.61 18.22 -1.70
CA ALA A 67 11.84 18.59 -0.32
C ALA A 67 12.33 17.38 0.48
N SER A 68 13.44 17.51 1.19
CA SER A 68 13.99 16.51 2.10
C SER A 68 14.00 17.01 3.54
N LEU A 69 13.67 16.14 4.48
CA LEU A 69 13.83 16.39 5.90
C LEU A 69 15.24 15.99 6.32
N GLU A 70 16.03 16.96 6.77
CA GLU A 70 17.43 16.76 7.21
C GLU A 70 17.50 16.42 8.70
N SER A 71 16.70 17.10 9.51
CA SER A 71 16.61 16.83 10.95
C SER A 71 15.22 17.12 11.47
N LEU A 72 14.84 16.38 12.51
CA LEU A 72 13.60 16.51 13.25
C LEU A 72 13.93 16.35 14.73
N GLU A 73 13.56 17.34 15.54
CA GLU A 73 13.83 17.36 16.97
C GLU A 73 12.54 17.72 17.70
N LYS A 74 12.27 17.04 18.83
CA LYS A 74 11.14 17.39 19.70
C LYS A 74 11.56 18.55 20.60
N THR A 75 10.66 19.52 20.75
CA THR A 75 10.82 20.69 21.62
C THR A 75 9.75 20.67 22.71
N GLU A 76 9.81 21.61 23.65
CA GLU A 76 8.80 21.74 24.70
C GLU A 76 7.38 22.00 24.15
N SER A 77 7.27 22.66 23.00
CA SER A 77 6.00 23.09 22.39
C SER A 77 5.64 22.40 21.08
N GLY A 78 6.43 21.42 20.63
CA GLY A 78 6.21 20.69 19.39
C GLY A 78 7.48 20.11 18.80
N PHE A 79 7.81 20.53 17.57
CA PHE A 79 8.92 20.02 16.78
C PHE A 79 9.68 21.15 16.08
N ALA A 80 11.00 21.01 16.03
CA ALA A 80 11.89 21.81 15.20
C ALA A 80 12.43 20.94 14.06
N LEU A 81 12.47 21.49 12.85
CA LEU A 81 12.87 20.76 11.65
C LEU A 81 13.88 21.57 10.83
N ARG A 82 14.82 20.87 10.20
CA ARG A 82 15.55 21.41 9.06
C ARG A 82 15.10 20.67 7.80
N VAL A 83 14.61 21.42 6.83
CA VAL A 83 14.19 20.88 5.53
C VAL A 83 14.96 21.55 4.42
N THR A 84 15.41 20.79 3.43
CA THR A 84 15.96 21.33 2.19
C THR A 84 14.88 21.31 1.14
N VAL A 85 14.54 22.46 0.57
CA VAL A 85 13.55 22.60 -0.50
C VAL A 85 14.24 23.28 -1.68
N GLU A 86 14.24 22.63 -2.84
CA GLU A 86 14.90 23.14 -4.05
C GLU A 86 16.37 23.55 -3.80
N GLY A 87 17.10 22.72 -3.04
CA GLY A 87 18.51 22.93 -2.70
C GLY A 87 18.77 23.99 -1.63
N ARG A 88 17.73 24.58 -1.02
CA ARG A 88 17.87 25.57 0.06
C ARG A 88 17.36 25.02 1.37
N THR A 89 18.23 24.97 2.37
CA THR A 89 17.88 24.54 3.72
C THR A 89 17.15 25.64 4.48
N ARG A 90 16.09 25.26 5.19
CA ARG A 90 15.23 26.13 5.99
C ARG A 90 14.98 25.49 7.35
N ALA A 91 14.99 26.31 8.40
CA ALA A 91 14.52 25.91 9.72
C ALA A 91 13.01 26.17 9.83
N LEU A 92 12.29 25.23 10.40
CA LEU A 92 10.85 25.30 10.64
C LEU A 92 10.54 24.86 12.06
N VAL A 93 9.40 25.33 12.56
CA VAL A 93 8.80 24.87 13.82
C VAL A 93 7.35 24.53 13.56
N CYS A 94 6.86 23.46 14.19
CA CYS A 94 5.45 23.13 14.16
C CYS A 94 5.01 22.51 15.50
N ARG A 95 3.75 22.68 15.86
CA ARG A 95 3.17 22.01 17.03
C ARG A 95 2.96 20.52 16.79
N ASN A 96 2.49 20.18 15.60
CA ASN A 96 2.13 18.82 15.20
C ASN A 96 2.94 18.41 13.98
N PHE A 97 3.47 17.19 14.01
CA PHE A 97 4.17 16.57 12.89
C PHE A 97 3.50 15.25 12.53
N VAL A 98 3.12 15.07 11.26
CA VAL A 98 2.42 13.88 10.77
C VAL A 98 3.35 13.11 9.84
N VAL A 99 3.57 11.83 10.13
CA VAL A 99 4.38 10.93 9.29
C VAL A 99 3.44 10.20 8.33
N ALA A 100 3.51 10.53 7.04
CA ALA A 100 2.71 9.93 5.97
C ALA A 100 3.59 9.42 4.80
N CYS A 101 4.77 8.87 5.11
CA CYS A 101 5.82 8.55 4.13
C CYS A 101 5.64 7.20 3.39
N GLY A 102 4.53 6.49 3.59
CA GLY A 102 4.29 5.18 2.98
C GLY A 102 5.19 4.06 3.51
N GLY A 103 5.34 3.00 2.71
CA GLY A 103 6.14 1.82 3.01
C GLY A 103 7.39 1.67 2.14
N LYS A 104 7.96 0.45 2.09
CA LYS A 104 9.19 0.13 1.33
C LYS A 104 8.95 -0.35 -0.11
N SER A 105 7.69 -0.50 -0.53
CA SER A 105 7.35 -1.11 -1.83
C SER A 105 7.63 -0.15 -2.98
N ILE A 106 8.21 -0.66 -4.07
CA ILE A 106 8.56 0.08 -5.29
C ILE A 106 9.53 1.27 -5.03
N PRO A 107 10.80 1.02 -4.64
CA PRO A 107 11.77 2.09 -4.34
C PRO A 107 12.03 3.05 -5.51
N LYS A 108 11.92 2.57 -6.75
CA LYS A 108 12.06 3.41 -7.95
C LYS A 108 11.03 4.56 -8.02
N MET A 109 9.91 4.44 -7.31
CA MET A 109 8.87 5.47 -7.22
C MET A 109 9.04 6.39 -5.99
N GLY A 110 10.17 6.32 -5.29
CA GLY A 110 10.48 7.18 -4.13
C GLY A 110 10.11 6.58 -2.77
N ALA A 111 9.64 5.33 -2.73
CA ALA A 111 9.38 4.63 -1.48
C ALA A 111 10.68 4.36 -0.70
N THR A 112 10.67 4.67 0.60
CA THR A 112 11.84 4.49 1.47
C THR A 112 11.43 4.00 2.85
N GLY A 113 12.41 3.56 3.64
CA GLY A 113 12.20 3.24 5.04
C GLY A 113 12.09 4.44 5.99
N PHE A 114 11.85 5.65 5.50
CA PHE A 114 12.03 6.89 6.27
C PHE A 114 11.08 7.01 7.47
N GLY A 115 9.79 6.70 7.30
CA GLY A 115 8.83 6.75 8.40
C GLY A 115 9.19 5.82 9.57
N TYR A 116 9.76 4.65 9.27
CA TYR A 116 10.23 3.71 10.31
C TYR A 116 11.41 4.26 11.10
N ARG A 117 12.33 4.97 10.44
CA ARG A 117 13.47 5.61 11.12
C ARG A 117 13.00 6.71 12.05
N ILE A 118 12.02 7.51 11.64
CA ILE A 118 11.40 8.52 12.52
C ILE A 118 10.74 7.85 13.72
N ALA A 119 9.99 6.76 13.50
CA ALA A 119 9.37 6.01 14.60
C ALA A 119 10.42 5.54 15.62
N GLN A 120 11.51 4.94 15.15
CA GLN A 120 12.63 4.49 16.00
C GLN A 120 13.33 5.66 16.72
N GLN A 121 13.49 6.81 16.07
CA GLN A 121 14.07 8.01 16.67
C GLN A 121 13.27 8.48 17.90
N PHE A 122 11.96 8.25 17.91
CA PHE A 122 11.06 8.57 19.03
C PHE A 122 10.68 7.33 19.85
N ASP A 123 11.56 6.32 19.88
CA ASP A 123 11.43 5.11 20.70
C ASP A 123 10.16 4.27 20.44
N HIS A 124 9.53 4.43 19.28
CA HIS A 124 8.42 3.57 18.88
C HIS A 124 8.93 2.23 18.33
N ALA A 125 8.28 1.15 18.79
CA ALA A 125 8.49 -0.17 18.22
C ALA A 125 8.01 -0.22 16.76
N VAL A 126 8.85 -0.79 15.89
CA VAL A 126 8.51 -1.07 14.49
C VAL A 126 8.36 -2.58 14.34
N THR A 127 7.16 -3.03 13.95
CA THR A 127 6.92 -4.44 13.66
C THR A 127 7.75 -4.91 12.47
N GLU A 128 8.06 -6.20 12.41
CA GLU A 128 8.74 -6.81 11.27
C GLU A 128 8.06 -6.42 9.94
N THR A 129 8.83 -5.84 9.02
CA THR A 129 8.34 -5.45 7.69
C THR A 129 8.69 -6.54 6.68
N ARG A 130 7.69 -7.02 5.94
CA ARG A 130 7.86 -7.95 4.82
C ARG A 130 7.05 -7.50 3.61
N PRO A 131 7.40 -7.97 2.39
CA PRO A 131 6.54 -7.78 1.22
C PRO A 131 5.15 -8.41 1.46
N GLY A 132 4.11 -7.72 1.00
CA GLY A 132 2.74 -8.22 0.97
C GLY A 132 2.09 -7.78 -0.34
N LEU A 133 1.07 -8.53 -0.79
CA LEU A 133 0.50 -8.40 -2.14
C LEU A 133 1.56 -8.57 -3.23
N VAL A 134 2.36 -9.63 -3.12
CA VAL A 134 3.45 -9.95 -4.06
C VAL A 134 3.25 -11.30 -4.73
N PRO A 135 3.74 -11.49 -5.96
CA PRO A 135 3.84 -12.82 -6.57
C PRO A 135 4.69 -13.76 -5.70
N LEU A 136 4.42 -15.06 -5.78
CA LEU A 136 5.20 -16.10 -5.11
C LEU A 136 6.10 -16.80 -6.13
N THR A 137 7.36 -17.04 -5.78
CA THR A 137 8.32 -17.73 -6.66
C THR A 137 8.45 -19.20 -6.31
N PHE A 138 8.61 -20.05 -7.32
CA PHE A 138 8.98 -21.45 -7.06
C PHE A 138 10.40 -21.55 -6.50
N GLY A 139 10.63 -22.60 -5.71
CA GLY A 139 11.95 -22.92 -5.17
C GLY A 139 12.94 -23.41 -6.25
N PRO A 140 14.17 -23.79 -5.85
CA PRO A 140 15.21 -24.25 -6.77
C PRO A 140 14.78 -25.48 -7.59
N GLU A 141 13.99 -26.38 -6.98
CA GLU A 141 13.24 -27.40 -7.70
C GLU A 141 12.05 -26.74 -8.38
N THR A 142 12.33 -26.10 -9.51
CA THR A 142 11.33 -25.38 -10.30
C THR A 142 10.26 -26.38 -10.72
N PHE A 143 8.98 -26.02 -10.50
CA PHE A 143 7.88 -26.76 -11.11
C PHE A 143 8.13 -26.83 -12.62
N ALA A 144 8.43 -28.02 -13.14
CA ALA A 144 8.90 -28.19 -14.53
C ALA A 144 7.91 -27.64 -15.56
N GLY A 145 6.62 -27.52 -15.21
CA GLY A 145 5.58 -26.92 -16.04
C GLY A 145 5.49 -25.39 -15.97
N SER A 146 6.32 -24.68 -15.19
CA SER A 146 6.20 -23.22 -15.02
C SER A 146 6.46 -22.45 -16.32
N SER A 147 7.33 -22.97 -17.19
CA SER A 147 7.59 -22.43 -18.51
C SER A 147 6.46 -22.72 -19.49
N ILE A 148 5.83 -23.89 -19.38
CA ILE A 148 4.73 -24.33 -20.25
C ILE A 148 3.45 -23.56 -19.96
N LEU A 149 3.16 -23.34 -18.67
CA LEU A 149 1.93 -22.66 -18.24
C LEU A 149 2.10 -21.14 -18.14
N ALA A 150 3.28 -20.58 -18.39
CA ALA A 150 3.50 -19.14 -18.27
C ALA A 150 2.50 -18.34 -19.14
N GLY A 151 1.77 -17.43 -18.51
CA GLY A 151 0.71 -16.63 -19.15
C GLY A 151 -0.69 -17.23 -19.04
N VAL A 152 -0.83 -18.49 -18.64
CA VAL A 152 -2.14 -19.12 -18.39
C VAL A 152 -2.72 -18.55 -17.10
N ALA A 153 -3.98 -18.12 -17.18
CA ALA A 153 -4.77 -17.70 -16.04
C ALA A 153 -5.99 -18.60 -15.87
N CYS A 154 -6.38 -18.86 -14.63
CA CYS A 154 -7.57 -19.64 -14.26
C CYS A 154 -8.14 -19.12 -12.95
N GLU A 155 -9.43 -19.30 -12.73
CA GLU A 155 -10.01 -19.13 -11.40
C GLU A 155 -9.47 -20.24 -10.49
N ALA A 156 -9.04 -19.86 -9.29
CA ALA A 156 -8.48 -20.81 -8.35
C ALA A 156 -8.83 -20.43 -6.91
N ARG A 157 -9.05 -21.45 -6.08
CA ARG A 157 -9.15 -21.29 -4.63
C ARG A 157 -7.79 -21.56 -4.02
N VAL A 158 -7.17 -20.53 -3.44
CA VAL A 158 -5.84 -20.59 -2.85
C VAL A 158 -5.92 -20.42 -1.35
N SER A 159 -5.34 -21.37 -0.62
CA SER A 159 -5.41 -21.43 0.85
C SER A 159 -4.05 -21.51 1.51
N CYS A 160 -3.88 -20.81 2.64
CA CYS A 160 -2.70 -20.84 3.50
C CYS A 160 -3.08 -20.42 4.93
N ALA A 161 -2.54 -21.10 5.94
CA ALA A 161 -2.72 -20.74 7.36
C ALA A 161 -4.19 -20.48 7.77
N GLY A 162 -5.14 -21.29 7.28
CA GLY A 162 -6.57 -21.16 7.58
C GLY A 162 -7.28 -20.01 6.87
N THR A 163 -6.62 -19.32 5.94
CA THR A 163 -7.21 -18.28 5.09
C THR A 163 -7.30 -18.77 3.66
N THR A 164 -8.37 -18.38 2.97
CA THR A 164 -8.66 -18.79 1.59
C THR A 164 -9.12 -17.59 0.77
N PHE A 165 -8.65 -17.50 -0.47
CA PHE A 165 -9.11 -16.56 -1.47
C PHE A 165 -9.47 -17.31 -2.75
N GLU A 166 -10.57 -16.92 -3.37
CA GLU A 166 -11.04 -17.48 -4.63
C GLU A 166 -11.11 -16.35 -5.66
N GLU A 167 -10.15 -16.35 -6.59
CA GLU A 167 -10.00 -15.35 -7.64
C GLU A 167 -9.01 -15.88 -8.69
N ALA A 168 -8.77 -15.11 -9.75
CA ALA A 168 -7.81 -15.47 -10.78
C ALA A 168 -6.39 -15.72 -10.21
N LEU A 169 -5.83 -16.85 -10.59
CA LEU A 169 -4.42 -17.21 -10.47
C LEU A 169 -3.77 -17.11 -11.85
N LEU A 170 -2.56 -16.56 -11.89
CA LEU A 170 -1.73 -16.45 -13.09
C LEU A 170 -0.44 -17.24 -12.93
N PHE A 171 -0.19 -18.18 -13.84
CA PHE A 171 1.12 -18.82 -13.95
C PHE A 171 2.12 -17.88 -14.62
N THR A 172 3.31 -17.79 -14.04
CA THR A 172 4.42 -16.98 -14.57
C THR A 172 5.66 -17.84 -14.75
N HIS A 173 6.63 -17.36 -15.53
CA HIS A 173 7.90 -18.07 -15.72
C HIS A 173 8.64 -18.42 -14.43
N ARG A 174 8.44 -17.65 -13.36
CA ARG A 174 9.19 -17.80 -12.10
C ARG A 174 8.33 -18.27 -10.92
N GLY A 175 7.04 -18.51 -11.12
CA GLY A 175 6.13 -18.71 -10.00
C GLY A 175 4.67 -18.41 -10.32
N LEU A 176 3.94 -17.99 -9.30
CA LEU A 176 2.52 -17.72 -9.33
C LEU A 176 2.24 -16.24 -9.04
N SER A 177 1.22 -15.70 -9.69
CA SER A 177 0.72 -14.34 -9.54
C SER A 177 -0.81 -14.36 -9.67
N GLY A 178 -1.41 -13.21 -9.95
CA GLY A 178 -2.86 -13.03 -10.00
C GLY A 178 -3.44 -12.73 -8.62
N PRO A 179 -4.63 -12.10 -8.56
CA PRO A 179 -5.22 -11.64 -7.31
C PRO A 179 -5.25 -12.66 -6.17
N ALA A 180 -5.61 -13.92 -6.43
CA ALA A 180 -5.63 -14.95 -5.38
C ALA A 180 -4.26 -15.17 -4.72
N ILE A 181 -3.19 -15.15 -5.53
CA ILE A 181 -1.81 -15.30 -5.05
C ILE A 181 -1.33 -14.02 -4.35
N LEU A 182 -1.65 -12.84 -4.89
CA LEU A 182 -1.30 -11.58 -4.25
C LEU A 182 -1.95 -11.50 -2.85
N GLN A 183 -3.23 -11.83 -2.73
CA GLN A 183 -3.94 -11.85 -1.44
C GLN A 183 -3.30 -12.85 -0.46
N ILE A 184 -3.11 -14.11 -0.86
CA ILE A 184 -2.58 -15.14 0.04
C ILE A 184 -1.12 -14.89 0.46
N SER A 185 -0.32 -14.18 -0.36
CA SER A 185 1.08 -13.84 -0.05
C SER A 185 1.25 -13.08 1.28
N SER A 186 0.19 -12.38 1.71
CA SER A 186 0.16 -11.61 2.96
C SER A 186 -0.01 -12.49 4.21
N TYR A 187 -0.48 -13.73 4.03
CA TYR A 187 -0.68 -14.74 5.08
C TYR A 187 0.44 -15.78 5.08
N TRP A 188 0.96 -16.10 3.90
CA TRP A 188 2.06 -17.04 3.71
C TRP A 188 3.39 -16.54 4.32
N ARG A 189 4.17 -17.48 4.88
CA ARG A 189 5.55 -17.30 5.33
C ARG A 189 6.50 -18.29 4.66
N GLU A 190 7.76 -17.92 4.58
CA GLU A 190 8.83 -18.73 4.00
C GLU A 190 8.87 -20.13 4.65
N GLY A 191 8.90 -21.17 3.81
CA GLY A 191 8.85 -22.58 4.24
C GLY A 191 7.45 -23.14 4.45
N GLN A 192 6.39 -22.32 4.45
CA GLN A 192 5.02 -22.82 4.45
C GLN A 192 4.58 -23.27 3.05
N SER A 193 3.66 -24.22 3.01
CA SER A 193 2.96 -24.59 1.78
C SER A 193 1.73 -23.72 1.56
N ILE A 194 1.34 -23.57 0.30
CA ILE A 194 0.00 -23.11 -0.10
C ILE A 194 -0.74 -24.28 -0.74
N CYS A 195 -2.06 -24.32 -0.60
CA CYS A 195 -2.92 -25.24 -1.32
C CYS A 195 -3.61 -24.48 -2.46
N VAL A 196 -3.57 -25.04 -3.68
CA VAL A 196 -4.20 -24.45 -4.87
C VAL A 196 -5.17 -25.46 -5.44
N ASP A 197 -6.44 -25.12 -5.39
CA ASP A 197 -7.53 -25.83 -6.06
C ASP A 197 -7.83 -25.08 -7.37
N LEU A 198 -7.45 -25.69 -8.50
CA LEU A 198 -7.51 -25.12 -9.85
C LEU A 198 -8.89 -25.29 -10.52
N ALA A 199 -9.81 -25.99 -9.86
CA ALA A 199 -11.18 -26.19 -10.31
C ALA A 199 -12.11 -26.19 -9.09
N PRO A 200 -12.30 -25.01 -8.46
CA PRO A 200 -13.00 -24.91 -7.18
C PRO A 200 -14.52 -25.13 -7.24
N ASP A 201 -15.08 -25.28 -8.45
CA ASP A 201 -16.49 -25.54 -8.77
C ASP A 201 -16.77 -27.03 -9.06
#